data_AF-A0A949PG48-F1
#
_entry.id   AF-A0A949PG48-F1
#
_cell.length_a   1.000
_cell.length_b   1.000
_cell.length_c   1.000
_cell.angle_alpha   90.00
_cell.angle_beta   90.00
_cell.angle_gamma   90.00
#
_symmetry.space_group_name_H-M   'P 1'
#
loop_
_entity.id
_entity.type
_entity.pdbx_description
1 polymer ?
#
loop_
_entity_poly.entity_id
_entity_poly.type
_entity_poly.pdbx_seq_one_letter_code
_entity_poly.pdbx_strand_id
1 'polypeptide(L)'
;MTLFNSITRQPYPSDGIAYAQQGDTVDLIAMRYFGRTDMITEQMLDDNRGLAALGVILPHGTQVALPAPDGLTPTREPETVSLWT
;
A
#
# COMPACT_ATOMS: atom_id res chain seq x y z
N MET A 1 -3.83 -25.51 -19.15
CA MET A 1 -4.60 -25.17 -17.94
C MET A 1 -3.60 -24.70 -16.89
N THR A 2 -3.10 -23.46 -17.03
CA THR A 2 -2.01 -22.95 -16.17
C THR A 2 -2.62 -22.39 -14.88
N LEU A 3 -2.24 -22.99 -13.75
CA LEU A 3 -2.63 -22.55 -12.42
C LEU A 3 -2.01 -21.17 -12.15
N PHE A 4 -2.84 -20.14 -12.11
CA PHE A 4 -2.45 -18.74 -11.89
C PHE A 4 -2.35 -18.49 -10.38
N ASN A 5 -1.21 -18.83 -9.77
CA ASN A 5 -0.96 -18.46 -8.37
C ASN A 5 -0.45 -17.01 -8.34
N SER A 6 -1.38 -16.05 -8.46
CA SER A 6 -1.10 -14.61 -8.46
C SER A 6 -1.15 -14.03 -7.05
N ILE A 7 0.00 -14.02 -6.38
CA ILE A 7 0.23 -13.23 -5.16
C ILE A 7 1.35 -12.20 -5.40
N THR A 8 1.58 -11.81 -6.65
CA THR A 8 2.59 -10.81 -7.00
C THR A 8 2.01 -9.40 -6.81
N ARG A 9 2.69 -8.60 -5.98
CA ARG A 9 2.46 -7.15 -5.85
C ARG A 9 2.31 -6.49 -7.21
N GLN A 10 1.47 -5.48 -7.30
CA GLN A 10 1.31 -4.73 -8.54
C GLN A 10 2.63 -3.97 -8.83
N PRO A 11 3.13 -3.97 -10.08
CA PRO A 11 4.32 -3.21 -10.43
C PRO A 11 4.11 -1.73 -10.12
N TYR A 12 5.18 -1.07 -9.66
CA TYR A 12 5.16 0.35 -9.35
C TYR A 12 4.88 1.16 -10.63
N PRO A 13 3.94 2.13 -10.60
CA PRO A 13 3.60 2.96 -11.75
C PRO A 13 4.75 3.91 -12.10
N SER A 14 5.02 4.11 -13.39
CA SER A 14 6.10 4.99 -13.86
C SER A 14 5.92 6.46 -13.50
N ASP A 15 4.66 6.89 -13.30
CA ASP A 15 4.29 8.26 -12.90
C ASP A 15 4.29 8.44 -11.37
N GLY A 16 4.47 7.36 -10.60
CA GLY A 16 4.37 7.41 -9.14
C GLY A 16 2.96 7.63 -8.60
N ILE A 17 1.93 7.61 -9.45
CA ILE A 17 0.54 7.79 -9.06
C ILE A 17 -0.24 6.48 -9.17
N ALA A 18 -0.93 6.12 -8.10
CA ALA A 18 -1.96 5.08 -8.10
C ALA A 18 -3.36 5.70 -8.17
N TYR A 19 -4.29 5.00 -8.81
CA TYR A 19 -5.70 5.36 -8.84
C TYR A 19 -6.48 4.41 -7.94
N ALA A 20 -7.21 4.96 -6.97
CA ALA A 20 -8.07 4.17 -6.07
C ALA A 20 -9.16 3.44 -6.87
N GLN A 21 -9.36 2.15 -6.63
CA GLN A 21 -10.50 1.42 -7.21
C GLN A 21 -11.72 1.51 -6.30
N GLN A 22 -12.82 0.87 -6.69
CA GLN A 22 -14.04 0.90 -5.91
C GLN A 22 -13.83 0.12 -4.62
N GLY A 23 -14.08 0.77 -3.48
CA GLY A 23 -13.86 0.16 -2.17
C GLY A 23 -12.40 0.15 -1.71
N ASP A 24 -11.48 0.77 -2.45
CA ASP A 24 -10.09 0.91 -2.02
C ASP A 24 -9.98 1.83 -0.80
N THR A 25 -8.98 1.54 0.02
CA THR A 25 -8.53 2.35 1.13
C THR A 25 -7.04 2.63 0.96
N VAL A 26 -6.51 3.61 1.67
CA VAL A 26 -5.06 3.91 1.61
C VAL A 26 -4.23 2.68 1.99
N ASP A 27 -4.66 1.92 2.99
CA ASP A 27 -4.02 0.68 3.46
C ASP A 27 -4.03 -0.41 2.37
N LEU A 28 -5.16 -0.59 1.66
CA LEU A 28 -5.25 -1.54 0.55
C LEU A 28 -4.33 -1.16 -0.61
N ILE A 29 -4.22 0.12 -0.94
CA ILE A 29 -3.29 0.62 -1.96
C ILE A 29 -1.85 0.35 -1.52
N ALA A 30 -1.50 0.66 -0.27
CA ALA A 30 -0.17 0.37 0.29
C ALA A 30 0.16 -1.13 0.21
N MET A 31 -0.78 -1.99 0.60
CA MET A 31 -0.64 -3.45 0.51
C MET A 31 -0.45 -3.92 -0.94
N ARG A 32 -1.18 -3.34 -1.90
CA ARG A 32 -1.15 -3.77 -3.31
C ARG A 32 0.19 -3.51 -3.99
N TYR A 33 0.79 -2.35 -3.76
CA TYR A 33 2.06 -1.97 -4.39
C TYR A 33 3.28 -2.39 -3.58
N PHE A 34 3.20 -2.28 -2.25
CA PHE A 34 4.37 -2.48 -1.39
C PHE A 34 4.30 -3.78 -0.58
N GLY A 35 3.13 -4.39 -0.42
CA GLY A 35 2.94 -5.63 0.34
C GLY A 35 2.98 -5.45 1.86
N ARG A 36 2.92 -4.20 2.33
CA ARG A 36 2.90 -3.83 3.75
C ARG A 36 2.30 -2.43 3.89
N THR A 37 1.92 -2.09 5.11
CA THR A 37 1.23 -0.83 5.41
C THR A 37 1.95 0.02 6.46
N ASP A 38 2.84 -0.61 7.24
CA ASP A 38 3.72 0.02 8.23
C ASP A 38 4.67 1.04 7.58
N MET A 39 4.73 2.25 8.13
CA MET A 39 5.43 3.44 7.62
C MET A 39 4.96 3.97 6.26
N ILE A 40 4.39 3.11 5.39
CA ILE A 40 3.96 3.47 4.03
C ILE A 40 2.67 4.27 4.05
N THR A 41 1.68 3.83 4.83
CA THR A 41 0.38 4.51 4.93
C THR A 41 0.55 5.92 5.49
N GLU A 42 1.41 6.07 6.48
CA GLU A 42 1.72 7.38 7.08
C GLU A 42 2.41 8.30 6.08
N GLN A 43 3.41 7.80 5.34
CA GLN A 43 4.07 8.58 4.29
C GLN A 43 3.09 8.96 3.18
N MET A 44 2.22 8.04 2.75
CA MET A 44 1.15 8.34 1.79
C MET A 44 0.23 9.45 2.30
N LEU A 45 -0.14 9.45 3.58
CA LEU A 45 -0.99 10.49 4.14
C LEU A 45 -0.27 11.85 4.27
N ASP A 46 1.04 11.84 4.50
CA ASP A 46 1.86 13.05 4.50
C ASP A 46 1.99 13.66 3.10
N ASP A 47 2.30 12.82 2.11
CA ASP A 47 2.46 13.19 0.69
C ASP A 47 1.11 13.62 0.06
N ASN A 48 -0.01 13.11 0.58
CA ASN A 48 -1.35 13.39 0.08
C ASN A 48 -2.19 14.13 1.13
N ARG A 49 -1.83 15.38 1.43
CA ARG A 49 -2.60 16.23 2.36
C ARG A 49 -4.06 16.36 1.92
N GLY A 50 -4.99 15.98 2.81
CA GLY A 50 -6.43 15.99 2.54
C GLY A 50 -7.00 14.63 2.12
N LEU A 51 -6.17 13.63 1.83
CA LEU A 51 -6.63 12.29 1.45
C LEU A 51 -7.46 11.63 2.56
N ALA A 52 -7.02 11.76 3.83
CA ALA A 52 -7.77 11.26 4.99
C ALA A 52 -9.14 11.94 5.20
N ALA A 53 -9.33 13.15 4.68
CA ALA A 53 -10.60 13.87 4.81
C ALA A 53 -11.69 13.32 3.87
N LEU A 54 -11.31 12.55 2.84
CA LEU A 54 -12.25 11.91 1.91
C LEU A 54 -13.01 10.73 2.56
N GLY A 55 -12.54 10.26 3.72
CA GLY A 55 -13.11 9.15 4.46
C GLY A 55 -12.28 7.87 4.37
N VAL A 56 -12.81 6.79 4.96
CA VAL A 56 -12.12 5.49 5.03
C VAL A 56 -12.03 4.83 3.65
N ILE A 57 -13.13 4.88 2.88
CA ILE A 57 -13.19 4.39 1.51
C ILE A 57 -12.93 5.57 0.58
N LEU A 58 -11.91 5.44 -0.27
CA LEU A 58 -11.60 6.49 -1.23
C LEU A 58 -12.60 6.47 -2.39
N PRO A 59 -13.02 7.65 -2.88
CA PRO A 59 -13.77 7.73 -4.12
C PRO A 59 -13.02 7.03 -5.27
N HIS A 60 -13.73 6.28 -6.11
CA HIS A 60 -13.12 5.61 -7.26
C HIS A 60 -12.42 6.63 -8.17
N GLY A 61 -11.20 6.31 -8.59
CA GLY A 61 -10.37 7.17 -9.44
C GLY A 61 -9.62 8.27 -8.69
N THR A 62 -9.67 8.30 -7.37
CA THR A 62 -8.85 9.23 -6.57
C THR A 62 -7.37 8.97 -6.86
N GLN A 63 -6.64 10.03 -7.21
CA GLN A 63 -5.19 9.98 -7.39
C GLN A 63 -4.52 9.93 -6.02
N VAL A 64 -3.62 8.96 -5.85
CA VAL A 64 -2.80 8.77 -4.65
C VAL A 64 -1.35 8.75 -5.08
N ALA A 65 -0.59 9.76 -4.65
CA ALA A 65 0.85 9.79 -4.83
C ALA A 65 1.48 8.67 -3.98
N LEU A 66 2.25 7.81 -4.64
CA LEU A 66 3.00 6.74 -4.00
C LEU A 66 4.37 7.26 -3.53
N PRO A 67 4.84 6.87 -2.34
CA PRO A 67 6.19 7.19 -1.91
C PRO A 67 7.23 6.45 -2.75
N ALA A 68 8.41 7.06 -2.91
CA ALA A 68 9.51 6.47 -3.67
C ALA A 68 9.94 5.11 -3.07
N PRO A 69 10.04 4.04 -3.88
CA PRO A 69 10.29 2.68 -3.38
C PRO A 69 11.68 2.53 -2.73
N ASP A 70 12.67 3.29 -3.17
CA ASP A 70 14.05 3.25 -2.63
C ASP A 70 14.18 3.87 -1.22
N GLY A 71 13.21 4.69 -0.80
CA GLY A 71 13.17 5.29 0.54
C GLY A 71 12.54 4.39 1.61
N LEU A 72 12.00 3.23 1.19
CA LEU A 72 11.26 2.34 2.07
C LEU A 72 12.22 1.39 2.78
N THR A 73 12.69 1.81 3.96
CA THR A 73 13.50 0.96 4.86
C THR A 73 12.83 -0.40 5.05
N PRO A 74 13.52 -1.54 4.90
CA PRO A 74 12.91 -2.84 5.15
C PRO A 74 12.40 -2.90 6.59
N THR A 75 11.10 -3.11 6.79
CA THR A 75 10.55 -3.46 8.11
C THR A 75 11.26 -4.74 8.54
N ARG A 76 11.99 -4.66 9.65
CA ARG A 76 12.67 -5.79 10.28
C ARG A 76 11.69 -6.95 10.39
N GLU A 77 12.08 -8.11 9.88
CA GLU A 77 11.27 -9.34 9.97
C GLU A 77 10.87 -9.52 11.44
N PRO A 78 9.56 -9.66 11.75
CA PRO A 78 9.13 -9.79 13.13
C PRO A 78 9.78 -11.04 13.72
N GLU A 79 10.48 -10.87 14.83
CA GLU A 79 11.05 -11.97 15.59
C GLU A 79 9.90 -12.83 16.15
N THR A 80 9.67 -13.98 15.51
CA THR A 80 8.60 -14.91 15.89
C THR A 80 8.89 -15.49 17.26
N VAL A 81 8.09 -15.12 18.26
CA VAL A 81 8.13 -15.74 19.58
C VAL A 81 7.06 -16.83 19.68
N SER A 82 7.46 -18.05 20.01
CA SER A 82 6.53 -19.14 20.31
C SER A 82 5.87 -18.90 21.66
N LEU A 83 4.55 -18.75 21.67
CA LEU A 83 3.75 -18.48 22.88
C LEU A 83 3.36 -19.75 23.66
N TRP A 84 3.78 -20.94 23.20
CA TRP A 84 3.46 -22.21 23.85
C TRP A 84 4.66 -23.16 23.77
N THR A 85 4.92 -23.83 24.89
CA THR A 85 5.75 -25.05 25.03
C THR A 85 4.86 -26.27 25.18
#